data_AF-I6P9J0-F1
#
_entry.id   AF-I6P9J0-F1
#
_cell.length_a   1.000
_cell.length_b   1.000
_cell.length_c   1.000
_cell.angle_alpha   90.00
_cell.angle_beta   90.00
_cell.angle_gamma   90.00
#
_symmetry.space_group_name_H-M   'P 1'
#
loop_
_entity.id
_entity.type
_entity.pdbx_description
1 polymer ?
#
loop_
_entity_poly.entity_id
_entity_poly.type
_entity_poly.pdbx_seq_one_letter_code
_entity_poly.pdbx_strand_id
1 'polypeptide(L)'
;KVLDKTGMKGTGKWTVQQAADLSVAAPTIASSLDARFLSGLKEERVEAAKVFKSGGFGDILSDQAVDKKKLIDDVRQALYASKICSYAQGMNLIRAKSVEKGWNLRLGELARIWKGGCIIRAVFLDRIKKAYDRNSDLANLLVDPEFAKEIIDRQSAWRRVVCLAINSGISTPGMSSSLAYFDSYRRERLP
;
A
#
# COMPACT_ATOMS: atom_id res chain seq x y z
N LYS A 1 -11.41 -3.19 -25.58
CA LYS A 1 -10.29 -3.46 -24.64
C LYS A 1 -9.74 -2.11 -24.15
N VAL A 2 -9.28 -2.01 -22.90
CA VAL A 2 -8.77 -0.75 -22.30
C VAL A 2 -7.25 -0.69 -22.43
N LEU A 3 -6.69 0.48 -22.76
CA LEU A 3 -5.24 0.70 -22.84
C LEU A 3 -4.62 0.75 -21.43
N ASP A 4 -3.51 0.03 -21.21
CA ASP A 4 -2.76 -0.04 -19.94
C ASP A 4 -1.85 1.19 -19.72
N LYS A 5 -2.43 2.39 -19.88
CA LYS A 5 -1.77 3.68 -19.71
C LYS A 5 -2.70 4.57 -18.89
N THR A 6 -2.33 4.88 -17.64
CA THR A 6 -3.17 5.76 -16.80
C THR A 6 -2.60 7.17 -16.72
N GLY A 7 -3.48 8.16 -16.88
CA GLY A 7 -3.18 9.54 -16.54
C GLY A 7 -3.24 9.82 -15.03
N MET A 8 -2.92 11.04 -14.64
CA MET A 8 -3.10 11.56 -13.28
C MET A 8 -3.36 13.07 -13.32
N LYS A 9 -4.14 13.57 -12.35
CA LYS A 9 -4.48 15.00 -12.22
C LYS A 9 -3.63 15.76 -11.21
N GLY A 10 -2.55 15.15 -10.69
CA GLY A 10 -1.57 15.78 -9.80
C GLY A 10 -1.77 15.56 -8.30
N THR A 11 -2.99 15.30 -7.80
CA THR A 11 -3.24 15.17 -6.35
C THR A 11 -2.39 14.10 -5.66
N GLY A 12 -2.19 12.95 -6.30
CA GLY A 12 -1.30 11.90 -5.77
C GLY A 12 0.17 12.33 -5.67
N LYS A 13 0.65 13.14 -6.62
CA LYS A 13 2.01 13.71 -6.60
C LYS A 13 2.18 14.66 -5.41
N TRP A 14 1.20 15.53 -5.16
CA TRP A 14 1.23 16.44 -4.01
C TRP A 14 1.28 15.70 -2.67
N THR A 15 0.54 14.59 -2.53
CA THR A 15 0.61 13.77 -1.30
C THR A 15 2.02 13.21 -1.06
N VAL A 16 2.68 12.70 -2.10
CA VAL A 16 4.05 12.15 -1.98
C VAL A 16 5.07 13.26 -1.70
N GLN A 17 4.92 14.43 -2.32
CA GLN A 17 5.75 15.61 -2.03
C GLN A 17 5.60 16.04 -0.57
N GLN A 18 4.38 16.17 -0.07
CA GLN A 18 4.15 16.50 1.33
C GLN A 18 4.71 15.46 2.29
N ALA A 19 4.66 14.17 1.93
CA ALA A 19 5.25 13.11 2.74
C ALA A 19 6.76 13.27 2.87
N ALA A 20 7.44 13.60 1.76
CA ALA A 20 8.87 13.90 1.77
C ALA A 20 9.18 15.16 2.61
N ASP A 21 8.47 16.26 2.41
CA ASP A 21 8.69 17.52 3.13
C ASP A 21 8.54 17.36 4.65
N LEU A 22 7.60 16.51 5.09
CA LEU A 22 7.31 16.24 6.49
C LEU A 22 8.17 15.12 7.08
N SER A 23 9.08 14.52 6.30
CA SER A 23 9.85 13.33 6.71
C SER A 23 8.95 12.16 7.18
N VAL A 24 7.80 11.97 6.53
CA VAL A 24 6.87 10.87 6.81
C VAL A 24 6.97 9.79 5.73
N ALA A 25 7.32 8.58 6.13
CA ALA A 25 7.37 7.45 5.21
C ALA A 25 5.96 7.07 4.69
N ALA A 26 5.75 7.20 3.38
CA ALA A 26 4.52 6.78 2.69
C ALA A 26 4.80 5.91 1.45
N PRO A 27 5.59 4.82 1.58
CA PRO A 27 6.08 4.05 0.44
C PRO A 27 4.96 3.35 -0.35
N THR A 28 3.83 3.00 0.27
CA THR A 28 2.70 2.39 -0.44
C THR A 28 2.07 3.40 -1.40
N ILE A 29 1.87 4.64 -0.95
CA ILE A 29 1.31 5.72 -1.75
C ILE A 29 2.29 6.10 -2.87
N ALA A 30 3.59 6.22 -2.56
CA ALA A 30 4.63 6.51 -3.54
C ALA A 30 4.70 5.43 -4.64
N SER A 31 4.72 4.15 -4.25
CA SER A 31 4.74 3.04 -5.21
C SER A 31 3.51 3.01 -6.13
N SER A 32 2.36 3.48 -5.63
CA SER A 32 1.15 3.61 -6.45
C SER A 32 1.29 4.72 -7.51
N LEU A 33 2.06 5.77 -7.22
CA LEU A 33 2.36 6.86 -8.16
C LEU A 33 3.39 6.40 -9.20
N ASP A 34 4.45 5.71 -8.78
CA ASP A 34 5.47 5.14 -9.67
C ASP A 34 4.87 4.15 -10.66
N ALA A 35 3.95 3.29 -10.20
CA ALA A 35 3.23 2.38 -11.08
C ALA A 35 2.45 3.12 -12.19
N ARG A 36 1.92 4.33 -11.91
CA ARG A 36 1.28 5.16 -12.94
C ARG A 36 2.30 5.74 -13.91
N PHE A 37 3.41 6.27 -13.41
CA PHE A 37 4.49 6.79 -14.26
C PHE A 37 4.98 5.71 -15.24
N LEU A 38 5.28 4.52 -14.73
CA LEU A 38 5.70 3.37 -15.57
C LEU A 38 4.62 2.95 -16.57
N SER A 39 3.35 2.96 -16.18
CA SER A 39 2.26 2.68 -17.12
C SER A 39 2.20 3.70 -18.27
N GLY A 40 2.57 4.96 -18.00
CA GLY A 40 2.65 6.07 -18.94
C GLY A 40 3.62 5.81 -20.10
N LEU A 41 4.72 5.12 -19.81
CA LEU A 41 5.82 4.79 -20.73
C LEU A 41 5.48 3.57 -21.60
N LYS A 42 4.26 3.52 -22.17
CA LYS A 42 3.77 2.32 -22.88
C LYS A 42 4.67 1.91 -24.05
N GLU A 43 5.07 2.87 -24.89
CA GLU A 43 5.91 2.63 -26.06
C GLU A 43 7.28 2.10 -25.62
N GLU A 44 7.93 2.77 -24.66
CA GLU A 44 9.20 2.31 -24.09
C GLU A 44 9.10 0.91 -23.48
N ARG A 45 8.02 0.59 -22.76
CA ARG A 45 7.80 -0.75 -22.19
C ARG A 45 7.65 -1.83 -23.27
N VAL A 46 7.01 -1.50 -24.40
CA VAL A 46 6.87 -2.44 -25.52
C VAL A 46 8.22 -2.69 -26.18
N GLU A 47 9.04 -1.66 -26.40
CA GLU A 47 10.39 -1.84 -26.95
C GLU A 47 11.31 -2.58 -25.97
N ALA A 48 11.26 -2.24 -24.68
CA ALA A 48 12.00 -2.96 -23.64
C ALA A 48 11.66 -4.45 -23.62
N ALA A 49 10.36 -4.81 -23.73
CA ALA A 49 9.93 -6.20 -23.79
C ALA A 49 10.53 -6.96 -24.97
N LYS A 50 10.71 -6.31 -26.14
CA LYS A 50 11.38 -6.93 -27.30
C LYS A 50 12.86 -7.16 -27.01
N VAL A 51 13.55 -6.18 -26.43
CA VAL A 51 14.99 -6.27 -26.10
C VAL A 51 15.26 -7.43 -25.14
N PHE A 52 14.50 -7.53 -24.05
CA PHE A 52 14.70 -8.62 -23.08
C PHE A 52 14.33 -9.98 -23.69
N LYS A 53 13.26 -10.05 -24.48
CA LYS A 53 12.88 -11.29 -25.18
C LYS A 53 13.94 -11.73 -26.20
N SER A 54 14.54 -10.81 -26.96
CA SER A 54 15.62 -11.16 -27.89
C SER A 54 16.91 -11.55 -27.17
N GLY A 55 17.11 -11.05 -25.95
CA GLY A 55 18.19 -11.47 -25.05
C GLY A 55 17.94 -12.81 -24.34
N GLY A 56 16.88 -13.55 -24.67
CA GLY A 56 16.55 -14.84 -24.06
C GLY A 56 15.85 -14.74 -22.70
N PHE A 57 15.51 -13.54 -22.24
CA PHE A 57 14.74 -13.33 -21.02
C PHE A 57 13.25 -13.24 -21.33
N GLY A 58 12.57 -14.39 -21.22
CA GLY A 58 11.12 -14.53 -21.43
C GLY A 58 10.30 -14.42 -20.14
N ASP A 59 9.02 -14.78 -20.24
CA ASP A 59 8.13 -14.88 -19.08
C ASP A 59 8.68 -15.92 -18.09
N ILE A 60 8.70 -15.57 -16.80
CA ILE A 60 9.11 -16.49 -15.75
C ILE A 60 7.93 -17.42 -15.45
N LEU A 61 7.94 -18.59 -16.10
CA LEU A 61 7.02 -19.67 -15.78
C LEU A 61 7.54 -20.37 -14.52
N SER A 62 6.76 -20.31 -13.45
CA SER A 62 7.08 -21.05 -12.23
C SER A 62 6.55 -22.48 -12.37
N ASP A 63 7.42 -23.48 -12.18
CA ASP A 63 7.02 -24.89 -12.04
C ASP A 63 6.31 -25.19 -10.71
N GLN A 64 6.15 -24.17 -9.87
CA GLN A 64 5.47 -24.29 -8.59
C GLN A 64 3.99 -24.60 -8.80
N ALA A 65 3.54 -25.74 -8.28
CA ALA A 65 2.11 -26.05 -8.23
C ALA A 65 1.36 -24.99 -7.41
N VAL A 66 0.41 -24.29 -8.06
CA VAL A 66 -0.41 -23.25 -7.44
C VAL A 66 -1.81 -23.79 -7.18
N ASP A 67 -2.16 -23.95 -5.89
CA ASP A 67 -3.55 -24.10 -5.49
C ASP A 67 -4.25 -22.74 -5.68
N LYS A 68 -5.10 -22.66 -6.71
CA LYS A 68 -5.84 -21.45 -7.07
C LYS A 68 -6.74 -20.95 -5.95
N LYS A 69 -7.42 -21.83 -5.22
CA LYS A 69 -8.34 -21.43 -4.14
C LYS A 69 -7.53 -20.82 -2.98
N LYS A 70 -6.43 -21.46 -2.64
CA LYS A 70 -5.49 -20.96 -1.63
C LYS A 70 -4.88 -19.63 -2.05
N LEU A 71 -4.46 -19.48 -3.30
CA LEU A 71 -3.87 -18.24 -3.79
C LEU A 71 -4.87 -17.08 -3.73
N ILE A 72 -6.13 -17.29 -4.12
CA ILE A 72 -7.18 -16.26 -4.01
C ILE A 72 -7.35 -15.81 -2.55
N ASP A 73 -7.34 -16.77 -1.62
CA ASP A 73 -7.42 -16.46 -0.19
C ASP A 73 -6.21 -15.65 0.29
N ASP A 74 -5.01 -16.09 -0.07
CA ASP A 74 -3.78 -15.44 0.32
C ASP A 74 -3.68 -14.00 -0.26
N VAL A 75 -4.08 -13.80 -1.53
CA VAL A 75 -4.15 -12.47 -2.17
C VAL A 75 -5.14 -11.56 -1.46
N ARG A 76 -6.30 -12.07 -1.03
CA ARG A 76 -7.28 -11.29 -0.27
C ARG A 76 -6.70 -10.80 1.05
N GLN A 77 -5.99 -11.67 1.76
CA GLN A 77 -5.33 -11.33 3.02
C GLN A 77 -4.19 -10.31 2.79
N ALA A 78 -3.36 -10.53 1.78
CA ALA A 78 -2.27 -9.64 1.39
C ALA A 78 -2.76 -8.22 1.04
N LEU A 79 -3.82 -8.13 0.23
CA LEU A 79 -4.44 -6.87 -0.15
C LEU A 79 -4.96 -6.12 1.08
N TYR A 80 -5.64 -6.84 1.99
CA TYR A 80 -6.18 -6.24 3.20
C TYR A 80 -5.08 -5.73 4.15
N ALA A 81 -4.01 -6.51 4.38
CA ALA A 81 -2.86 -6.07 5.18
C ALA A 81 -2.14 -4.85 4.56
N SER A 82 -1.96 -4.87 3.23
CA SER A 82 -1.38 -3.74 2.48
C SER A 82 -2.25 -2.48 2.59
N LYS A 83 -3.57 -2.65 2.56
CA LYS A 83 -4.53 -1.55 2.76
C LYS A 83 -4.37 -0.92 4.14
N ILE A 84 -4.23 -1.70 5.21
CA ILE A 84 -3.99 -1.16 6.56
C ILE A 84 -2.73 -0.29 6.56
N CYS A 85 -1.63 -0.77 5.97
CA CYS A 85 -0.38 -0.01 5.87
C CYS A 85 -0.55 1.31 5.11
N SER A 86 -1.26 1.30 3.99
CA SER A 86 -1.52 2.52 3.22
C SER A 86 -2.31 3.56 4.02
N TYR A 87 -3.31 3.13 4.78
CA TYR A 87 -4.09 4.04 5.64
C TYR A 87 -3.25 4.52 6.83
N ALA A 88 -2.46 3.65 7.46
CA ALA A 88 -1.53 4.03 8.52
C ALA A 88 -0.58 5.15 8.08
N GLN A 89 0.03 5.01 6.90
CA GLN A 89 0.90 6.01 6.30
C GLN A 89 0.17 7.34 6.06
N GLY A 90 -1.03 7.29 5.47
CA GLY A 90 -1.85 8.48 5.21
C GLY A 90 -2.29 9.21 6.49
N MET A 91 -2.71 8.46 7.51
CA MET A 91 -3.12 9.05 8.80
C MET A 91 -1.94 9.69 9.53
N ASN A 92 -0.75 9.06 9.50
CA ASN A 92 0.46 9.64 10.05
C ASN A 92 0.89 10.92 9.32
N LEU A 93 0.73 10.96 7.99
CA LEU A 93 1.00 12.15 7.19
C LEU A 93 0.09 13.32 7.59
N ILE A 94 -1.21 13.05 7.73
CA ILE A 94 -2.17 14.06 8.17
C ILE A 94 -1.86 14.53 9.59
N ARG A 95 -1.50 13.62 10.49
CA ARG A 95 -1.08 13.97 11.86
C ARG A 95 0.13 14.89 11.85
N ALA A 96 1.18 14.54 11.11
CA ALA A 96 2.40 15.35 11.00
C ALA A 96 2.08 16.76 10.48
N LYS A 97 1.25 16.87 9.44
CA LYS A 97 0.82 18.17 8.93
C LYS A 97 -0.03 18.96 9.93
N SER A 98 -0.90 18.27 10.67
CA SER A 98 -1.70 18.90 11.74
C SER A 98 -0.82 19.48 12.85
N VAL A 99 0.27 18.79 13.21
CA VAL A 99 1.25 19.28 14.20
C VAL A 99 2.01 20.47 13.64
N GLU A 100 2.56 20.38 12.41
CA GLU A 100 3.27 21.47 11.75
C GLU A 100 2.45 22.76 11.68
N LYS A 101 1.13 22.65 11.47
CA LYS A 101 0.23 23.79 11.29
C LYS A 101 -0.58 24.17 12.53
N GLY A 102 -0.47 23.43 13.63
CA GLY A 102 -1.28 23.67 14.84
C GLY A 102 -2.80 23.51 14.61
N TRP A 103 -3.21 22.66 13.66
CA TRP A 103 -4.62 22.53 13.27
C TRP A 103 -5.49 21.72 14.22
N ASN A 104 -4.88 20.96 15.15
CA ASN A 104 -5.59 20.10 16.09
C ASN A 104 -6.62 19.17 15.42
N LEU A 105 -6.24 18.58 14.28
CA LEU A 105 -7.12 17.70 13.51
C LEU A 105 -7.48 16.44 14.30
N ARG A 106 -8.77 16.10 14.30
CA ARG A 106 -9.29 14.87 14.92
C ARG A 106 -9.32 13.74 13.88
N LEU A 107 -8.32 12.86 13.94
CA LEU A 107 -8.15 11.78 12.96
C LEU A 107 -9.35 10.83 12.89
N GLY A 108 -9.99 10.51 14.02
CA GLY A 108 -11.24 9.72 14.04
C GLY A 108 -12.39 10.38 13.27
N GLU A 109 -12.52 11.71 13.36
CA GLU A 109 -13.55 12.46 12.64
C GLU A 109 -13.29 12.50 11.13
N LEU A 110 -12.03 12.58 10.71
CA LEU A 110 -11.65 12.46 9.30
C LEU A 110 -12.06 11.08 8.75
N ALA A 111 -11.78 10.00 9.49
CA ALA A 111 -12.21 8.67 9.11
C ALA A 111 -13.74 8.56 9.02
N ARG A 112 -14.48 9.20 9.93
CA ARG A 112 -15.96 9.23 9.92
C ARG A 112 -16.50 9.88 8.65
N ILE A 113 -16.01 11.06 8.25
CA ILE A 113 -16.52 11.75 7.07
C ILE A 113 -16.17 11.04 5.75
N TRP A 114 -15.12 10.22 5.73
CA TRP A 114 -14.80 9.39 4.55
C TRP A 114 -15.70 8.15 4.42
N LYS A 115 -16.54 7.82 5.41
CA LYS A 115 -17.42 6.63 5.34
C LYS A 115 -18.45 6.69 4.22
N GLY A 116 -18.79 7.88 3.72
CA GLY A 116 -19.81 8.10 2.69
C GLY A 116 -19.41 9.19 1.69
N GLY A 117 -20.01 9.15 0.50
CA GLY A 117 -19.83 10.18 -0.55
C GLY A 117 -18.49 10.15 -1.30
N CYS A 118 -17.38 9.80 -0.65
CA CYS A 118 -16.06 9.80 -1.28
C CYS A 118 -15.74 8.47 -2.00
N ILE A 119 -14.67 8.48 -2.81
CA ILE A 119 -14.21 7.32 -3.60
C ILE A 119 -13.69 6.19 -2.70
N ILE A 120 -13.04 6.52 -1.58
CA ILE A 120 -12.40 5.54 -0.69
C ILE A 120 -13.36 4.93 0.35
N ARG A 121 -14.66 5.26 0.28
CA ARG A 121 -15.68 4.81 1.24
C ARG A 121 -15.69 3.29 1.40
N ALA A 122 -15.70 2.83 2.64
CA ALA A 122 -15.75 1.40 2.97
C ALA A 122 -16.13 1.20 4.44
N VAL A 123 -16.67 0.01 4.78
CA VAL A 123 -16.86 -0.45 6.18
C VAL A 123 -15.54 -0.37 6.97
N PHE A 124 -14.41 -0.52 6.28
CA PHE A 124 -13.06 -0.36 6.84
C PHE A 124 -12.85 0.98 7.58
N LEU A 125 -13.45 2.08 7.13
CA LEU A 125 -13.28 3.40 7.75
C LEU A 125 -13.97 3.52 9.11
N ASP A 126 -15.02 2.74 9.35
CA ASP A 126 -15.65 2.64 10.67
C ASP A 126 -14.67 2.09 11.72
N ARG A 127 -13.81 1.17 11.29
CA ARG A 127 -12.79 0.56 12.15
C ARG A 127 -11.66 1.52 12.46
N ILE A 128 -11.23 2.32 11.48
CA ILE A 128 -10.27 3.39 11.71
C ILE A 128 -10.83 4.40 12.71
N LYS A 129 -12.11 4.79 12.57
CA LYS A 129 -12.78 5.66 13.55
C LYS A 129 -12.72 5.02 14.94
N LYS A 130 -13.14 3.76 15.09
CA LYS A 130 -13.12 3.04 16.36
C LYS A 130 -11.71 2.97 16.99
N ALA A 131 -10.67 2.79 16.19
CA ALA A 131 -9.29 2.81 16.68
C ALA A 131 -8.91 4.17 17.31
N TYR A 132 -9.29 5.28 16.66
CA TYR A 132 -9.06 6.62 17.21
C TYR A 132 -10.05 7.02 18.32
N ASP A 133 -11.24 6.41 18.38
CA ASP A 133 -12.15 6.56 19.52
C ASP A 133 -11.57 5.86 20.78
N ARG A 134 -10.90 4.71 20.59
CA ARG A 134 -10.19 4.01 21.67
C ARG A 134 -8.97 4.78 22.17
N ASN A 135 -8.20 5.34 21.23
CA ASN A 135 -7.00 6.12 21.54
C ASN A 135 -6.83 7.26 20.53
N SER A 136 -7.13 8.49 20.95
CA SER A 136 -6.98 9.69 20.11
C SER A 136 -5.53 9.98 19.75
N ASP A 137 -4.59 9.58 20.61
CA ASP A 137 -3.15 9.84 20.49
C ASP A 137 -2.41 8.66 19.89
N LEU A 138 -3.13 7.76 19.19
CA LEU A 138 -2.56 6.57 18.56
C LEU A 138 -1.41 6.96 17.62
N ALA A 139 -0.21 6.50 17.96
CA ALA A 139 1.01 6.78 17.21
C ALA A 139 0.97 6.23 15.78
N ASN A 140 0.26 5.11 15.56
CA ASN A 140 0.09 4.51 14.24
C ASN A 140 -1.09 3.54 14.26
N LEU A 141 -1.87 3.47 13.17
CA LEU A 141 -2.93 2.47 13.05
C LEU A 141 -2.43 1.02 13.22
N LEU A 142 -1.17 0.74 12.88
CA LEU A 142 -0.57 -0.59 13.04
C LEU A 142 -0.48 -1.06 14.50
N VAL A 143 -0.51 -0.14 15.48
CA VAL A 143 -0.41 -0.48 16.91
C VAL A 143 -1.77 -0.44 17.64
N ASP A 144 -2.86 -0.19 16.92
CA ASP A 144 -4.19 -0.44 17.46
C ASP A 144 -4.39 -1.97 17.67
N PRO A 145 -4.93 -2.43 18.82
CA PRO A 145 -5.01 -3.86 19.13
C PRO A 145 -5.76 -4.70 18.09
N GLU A 146 -6.82 -4.17 17.47
CA GLU A 146 -7.58 -4.91 16.46
C GLU A 146 -6.81 -5.00 15.14
N PHE A 147 -6.24 -3.89 14.66
CA PHE A 147 -5.45 -3.90 13.43
C PHE A 147 -4.15 -4.70 13.57
N ALA A 148 -3.48 -4.62 14.73
CA ALA A 148 -2.30 -5.41 15.03
C ALA A 148 -2.61 -6.90 14.95
N LYS A 149 -3.68 -7.36 15.60
CA LYS A 149 -4.15 -8.75 15.52
C LYS A 149 -4.41 -9.17 14.08
N GLU A 150 -5.07 -8.33 13.30
CA GLU A 150 -5.38 -8.67 11.91
C GLU A 150 -4.16 -8.82 11.01
N ILE A 151 -3.14 -8.01 11.23
CA ILE A 151 -1.88 -8.12 10.50
C ILE A 151 -1.13 -9.37 10.93
N ILE A 152 -1.10 -9.69 12.23
CA ILE A 152 -0.49 -10.92 12.75
C ILE A 152 -1.13 -12.16 12.08
N ASP A 153 -2.45 -12.19 11.96
CA ASP A 153 -3.17 -13.30 11.35
C ASP A 153 -2.90 -13.44 9.84
N ARG A 154 -2.56 -12.34 9.16
CA ARG A 154 -2.49 -12.26 7.69
C ARG A 154 -1.07 -12.21 7.13
N GLN A 155 -0.07 -11.89 7.95
CA GLN A 155 1.30 -11.64 7.47
C GLN A 155 1.89 -12.85 6.73
N SER A 156 1.55 -14.08 7.15
CA SER A 156 2.03 -15.29 6.46
C SER A 156 1.49 -15.40 5.04
N ALA A 157 0.19 -15.14 4.84
CA ALA A 157 -0.42 -15.10 3.51
C ALA A 157 0.15 -13.99 2.64
N TRP A 158 0.34 -12.82 3.26
CA TRP A 158 0.93 -11.68 2.59
C TRP A 158 2.34 -11.94 2.07
N ARG A 159 3.20 -12.55 2.89
CA ARG A 159 4.55 -12.97 2.48
C ARG A 159 4.52 -13.97 1.34
N ARG A 160 3.67 -15.00 1.41
CA ARG A 160 3.52 -15.98 0.34
C ARG A 160 3.19 -15.32 -1.00
N VAL A 161 2.27 -14.35 -1.01
CA VAL A 161 1.90 -13.62 -2.23
C VAL A 161 3.07 -12.80 -2.78
N VAL A 162 3.77 -12.05 -1.93
CA VAL A 162 4.91 -11.23 -2.36
C VAL A 162 6.04 -12.10 -2.90
N CYS A 163 6.39 -13.19 -2.19
CA CYS A 163 7.42 -14.12 -2.64
C CYS A 163 7.04 -14.81 -3.96
N LEU A 164 5.80 -15.30 -4.09
CA LEU A 164 5.33 -15.90 -5.34
C LEU A 164 5.38 -14.90 -6.49
N ALA A 165 4.92 -13.66 -6.27
CA ALA A 165 4.95 -12.63 -7.29
C ALA A 165 6.38 -12.33 -7.76
N ILE A 166 7.34 -12.19 -6.83
CA ILE A 166 8.76 -12.01 -7.13
C ILE A 166 9.29 -13.19 -7.95
N ASN A 167 9.05 -14.42 -7.49
CA ASN A 167 9.52 -15.64 -8.15
C ASN A 167 8.89 -15.86 -9.53
N SER A 168 7.73 -15.27 -9.79
CA SER A 168 7.03 -15.34 -11.09
C SER A 168 7.23 -14.09 -11.96
N GLY A 169 8.10 -13.14 -11.57
CA GLY A 169 8.32 -11.92 -12.34
C GLY A 169 7.11 -10.96 -12.36
N ILE A 170 6.16 -11.10 -11.44
CA ILE A 170 4.96 -10.27 -11.36
C ILE A 170 5.21 -9.09 -10.43
N SER A 171 5.14 -7.88 -10.98
CA SER A 171 5.31 -6.65 -10.21
C SER A 171 4.11 -6.39 -9.28
N THR A 172 4.37 -6.29 -7.98
CA THR A 172 3.36 -6.00 -6.94
C THR A 172 3.77 -4.84 -6.03
N PRO A 173 4.10 -3.66 -6.59
CA PRO A 173 4.84 -2.61 -5.88
C PRO A 173 4.10 -2.10 -4.63
N GLY A 174 2.77 -1.98 -4.68
CA GLY A 174 1.96 -1.58 -3.53
C GLY A 174 1.94 -2.61 -2.38
N MET A 175 1.97 -3.91 -2.69
CA MET A 175 2.00 -4.97 -1.67
C MET A 175 3.40 -5.12 -1.08
N SER A 176 4.44 -5.13 -1.93
CA SER A 176 5.83 -5.27 -1.49
C SER A 176 6.30 -4.09 -0.65
N SER A 177 5.98 -2.85 -1.07
CA SER A 177 6.32 -1.64 -0.32
C SER A 177 5.60 -1.57 1.03
N SER A 178 4.33 -2.00 1.07
CA SER A 178 3.57 -2.11 2.31
C SER A 178 4.20 -3.12 3.26
N LEU A 179 4.68 -4.26 2.74
CA LEU A 179 5.31 -5.32 3.55
C LEU A 179 6.63 -4.83 4.13
N ALA A 180 7.45 -4.17 3.30
CA ALA A 180 8.69 -3.54 3.74
C ALA A 180 8.43 -2.48 4.81
N TYR A 181 7.40 -1.63 4.64
CA TYR A 181 6.98 -0.66 5.66
C TYR A 181 6.63 -1.32 6.99
N PHE A 182 5.79 -2.37 6.97
CA PHE A 182 5.44 -3.12 8.17
C PHE A 182 6.66 -3.75 8.84
N ASP A 183 7.52 -4.41 8.06
CA ASP A 183 8.72 -5.08 8.57
C ASP A 183 9.76 -4.12 9.15
N SER A 184 9.85 -2.89 8.64
CA SER A 184 10.69 -1.85 9.23
C SER A 184 10.04 -1.28 10.49
N TYR A 185 8.74 -0.95 10.44
CA TYR A 185 8.05 -0.24 11.52
C TYR A 185 7.93 -1.07 12.80
N ARG A 186 7.82 -2.40 12.70
CA ARG A 186 7.64 -3.29 13.86
C ARG A 186 8.95 -3.67 14.57
N ARG A 187 10.10 -3.24 14.07
CA ARG A 187 11.42 -3.65 14.60
C ARG A 187 11.95 -2.60 15.56
N GLU A 188 12.48 -3.08 16.69
CA GLU A 188 13.23 -2.25 17.65
C GLU A 188 14.55 -1.75 17.06
N ARG A 189 15.24 -2.61 16.28
CA ARG A 189 16.51 -2.30 15.62
C ARG A 189 16.42 -2.48 14.11
N LEU A 190 16.79 -1.44 13.37
CA LEU A 190 17.02 -1.45 11.92
C LEU A 190 18.51 -1.75 11.61
N PRO A 191 18.85 -2.22 10.40
CA PRO A 191 20.24 -2.52 10.00
C PRO A 191 21.18 -1.31 10.11
#